data_AF-A0A0Q6WWR2-F1
#
_entry.id   AF-A0A0Q6WWR2-F1
#
_cell.length_a   1.000
_cell.length_b   1.000
_cell.length_c   1.000
_cell.angle_alpha   90.00
_cell.angle_beta   90.00
_cell.angle_gamma   90.00
#
_symmetry.space_group_name_H-M   'P 1'
#
loop_
_entity.id
_entity.type
_entity.pdbx_description
1 polymer ?
#
loop_
_entity_poly.entity_id
_entity_poly.type
_entity_poly.pdbx_seq_one_letter_code
_entity_poly.pdbx_strand_id
1 'polypeptide(L)'
;MDPADAAARRLLAYHEQLRQMSPAELGQELTRMNALVAANAQSASPSVVLELSLALAQSRNNGDLARAAVLLDPIVKSTNPDLAPWQPLARLLSARFVEQRKLENELERQGVQLREAQRNLTQTNDKLEALKNIERSLTARPPSAPVKPPAVPASAPPATAPKAP
;
A
#
# COMPACT_ATOMS: atom_id res chain seq x y z
N MET A 1 -21.86 -5.91 -40.31
CA MET A 1 -21.55 -6.12 -38.88
C MET A 1 -22.28 -5.04 -38.10
N ASP A 2 -22.91 -5.40 -36.98
CA ASP A 2 -23.50 -4.42 -36.07
C ASP A 2 -22.41 -3.47 -35.56
N PRO A 3 -22.59 -2.13 -35.60
CA PRO A 3 -21.61 -1.19 -35.05
C PRO A 3 -21.27 -1.44 -33.57
N ALA A 4 -22.22 -1.94 -32.78
CA ALA A 4 -21.97 -2.28 -31.37
C ALA A 4 -21.03 -3.49 -31.24
N ASP A 5 -21.19 -4.50 -32.09
CA ASP A 5 -20.29 -5.67 -32.14
C ASP A 5 -18.86 -5.26 -32.51
N ALA A 6 -18.72 -4.36 -33.48
CA ALA A 6 -17.41 -3.86 -33.89
C ALA A 6 -16.74 -3.06 -32.76
N ALA A 7 -17.50 -2.21 -32.07
CA ALA A 7 -17.02 -1.46 -30.91
C ALA A 7 -16.56 -2.38 -29.77
N ALA A 8 -17.35 -3.41 -29.46
CA ALA A 8 -17.01 -4.41 -28.44
C ALA A 8 -15.74 -5.19 -28.78
N ARG A 9 -15.63 -5.71 -30.01
CA ARG A 9 -14.44 -6.45 -30.47
C ARG A 9 -13.19 -5.59 -30.43
N ARG A 10 -13.29 -4.32 -30.82
CA ARG A 10 -12.19 -3.35 -30.76
C ARG A 10 -11.70 -3.16 -29.33
N LEU A 11 -12.61 -2.88 -28.39
CA LEU A 11 -12.24 -2.64 -26.99
C LEU A 11 -11.67 -3.88 -26.32
N LEU A 12 -12.20 -5.07 -26.61
CA LEU A 12 -11.64 -6.33 -26.12
C LEU A 12 -10.23 -6.57 -26.65
N ALA A 13 -10.00 -6.35 -27.94
CA ALA A 13 -8.67 -6.47 -28.53
C ALA A 13 -7.68 -5.48 -27.92
N TYR A 14 -8.10 -4.23 -27.71
CA TYR A 14 -7.27 -3.23 -27.06
C TYR A 14 -6.95 -3.57 -25.60
N HIS A 15 -7.95 -4.05 -24.84
CA HIS A 15 -7.72 -4.50 -23.47
C HIS A 15 -6.72 -5.67 -23.41
N GLU A 16 -6.80 -6.62 -24.35
CA GLU A 16 -5.83 -7.71 -24.47
C GLU A 16 -4.40 -7.19 -24.67
N GLN A 17 -4.22 -6.19 -25.55
CA GLN A 17 -2.94 -5.55 -25.80
C GLN A 17 -2.41 -4.84 -24.55
N LEU A 18 -3.27 -4.11 -23.83
CA LEU A 18 -2.90 -3.42 -22.59
C LEU A 18 -2.34 -4.38 -21.53
N ARG A 19 -2.87 -5.61 -21.44
CA ARG A 19 -2.36 -6.59 -20.46
C ARG A 19 -0.96 -7.10 -20.79
N GLN A 20 -0.52 -6.96 -22.03
CA GLN A 20 0.80 -7.40 -22.50
C GLN A 20 1.84 -6.29 -22.43
N MET A 21 1.44 -5.03 -22.21
CA MET A 21 2.34 -3.89 -22.11
C MET A 21 3.12 -3.90 -20.79
N SER A 22 4.40 -3.55 -20.88
CA SER A 22 5.21 -3.19 -19.72
C SER A 22 4.74 -1.86 -19.10
N PRO A 23 5.12 -1.56 -17.84
CA PRO A 23 4.78 -0.28 -17.21
C PRO A 23 5.28 0.94 -17.99
N ALA A 24 6.43 0.84 -18.67
CA ALA A 24 6.99 1.92 -19.48
C ALA A 24 6.17 2.17 -20.75
N GLU A 25 5.80 1.09 -21.47
CA GLU A 25 4.94 1.17 -22.66
C GLU A 25 3.56 1.70 -22.32
N LEU A 26 2.99 1.26 -21.20
CA LEU A 26 1.70 1.76 -20.71
C LEU A 26 1.75 3.26 -20.39
N GLY A 27 2.86 3.73 -19.80
CA GLY A 27 3.09 5.16 -19.57
C GLY A 27 3.13 5.97 -20.87
N GLN A 28 3.84 5.48 -21.89
CA GLN A 28 3.90 6.11 -23.21
C GLN A 28 2.53 6.13 -23.90
N GLU A 29 1.79 5.02 -23.84
CA GLU A 29 0.46 4.91 -24.41
C GLU A 29 -0.51 5.89 -23.74
N LEU A 30 -0.48 5.99 -22.41
CA LEU A 30 -1.24 7.00 -21.67
C LEU A 30 -0.90 8.42 -22.13
N THR A 31 0.38 8.76 -22.30
CA THR A 31 0.78 10.09 -22.82
C THR A 31 0.20 10.34 -24.21
N ARG A 32 0.32 9.37 -25.12
CA ARG A 32 -0.20 9.44 -26.49
C ARG A 32 -1.72 9.66 -26.51
N MET A 33 -2.45 8.86 -25.74
CA MET A 33 -3.92 8.93 -25.67
C MET A 33 -4.41 10.22 -25.03
N ASN A 34 -3.76 10.69 -23.98
CA ASN A 34 -4.08 11.97 -23.36
C ASN A 34 -3.92 13.13 -24.35
N ALA A 35 -2.87 13.12 -25.17
CA ALA A 35 -2.68 14.12 -26.22
C ALA A 35 -3.81 14.08 -27.27
N LEU A 36 -4.25 12.88 -27.68
CA LEU A 36 -5.35 12.72 -28.64
C LEU A 36 -6.69 13.25 -28.12
N VAL A 37 -7.00 12.98 -26.84
CA VAL A 37 -8.23 13.47 -26.21
C VAL A 37 -8.14 14.99 -25.97
N ALA A 38 -7.00 15.51 -25.52
CA ALA A 38 -6.82 16.94 -25.29
C ALA A 38 -6.90 17.76 -26.58
N ALA A 39 -6.28 17.28 -27.67
CA ALA A 39 -6.31 17.94 -28.97
C ALA A 39 -7.73 18.02 -29.56
N ASN A 40 -8.61 17.10 -29.16
CA ASN A 40 -9.98 16.99 -29.67
C ASN A 40 -11.00 17.08 -28.52
N ALA A 41 -10.81 17.97 -27.55
CA ALA A 41 -11.62 17.97 -26.32
C ALA A 41 -13.15 17.96 -26.55
N GLN A 42 -13.64 18.61 -27.63
CA GLN A 42 -15.05 18.63 -28.00
C GLN A 42 -15.48 17.50 -28.96
N SER A 43 -14.55 16.74 -29.53
CA SER A 43 -14.80 15.80 -30.64
C SER A 43 -13.97 14.52 -30.53
N ALA A 44 -13.49 14.20 -29.34
CA ALA A 44 -12.66 13.03 -29.10
C ALA A 44 -13.46 11.79 -29.51
N SER A 45 -12.83 10.92 -30.33
CA SER A 45 -13.48 9.71 -30.78
C SER A 45 -13.92 8.87 -29.57
N PRO A 46 -15.16 8.35 -29.54
CA PRO A 46 -15.65 7.52 -28.44
C PRO A 46 -14.73 6.32 -28.17
N SER A 47 -14.20 5.74 -29.25
CA SER A 47 -13.21 4.65 -29.16
C SER A 47 -11.99 5.03 -28.33
N VAL A 48 -11.38 6.19 -28.62
CA VAL A 48 -10.19 6.71 -27.92
C VAL A 48 -10.51 7.03 -26.46
N VAL A 49 -11.71 7.55 -26.16
CA VAL A 49 -12.13 7.81 -24.78
C VAL A 49 -12.26 6.52 -23.98
N LEU A 50 -12.91 5.49 -24.54
CA LEU A 50 -13.03 4.18 -23.86
C LEU A 50 -11.67 3.49 -23.71
N GLU A 51 -10.84 3.51 -24.74
CA GLU A 51 -9.46 2.97 -24.69
C GLU A 51 -8.62 3.69 -23.62
N LEU A 52 -8.71 5.03 -23.50
CA LEU A 52 -7.97 5.79 -22.48
C LEU A 52 -8.46 5.42 -21.09
N SER A 53 -9.77 5.26 -20.92
CA SER A 53 -10.35 4.84 -19.64
C SER A 53 -9.85 3.45 -19.20
N LEU A 54 -9.66 2.52 -20.14
CA LEU A 54 -9.07 1.20 -19.88
C LEU A 54 -7.59 1.30 -19.53
N ALA A 55 -6.82 2.14 -20.25
CA ALA A 55 -5.40 2.34 -19.96
C ALA A 55 -5.18 2.95 -18.57
N LEU A 56 -6.02 3.92 -18.18
CA LEU A 56 -6.02 4.51 -16.83
C LEU A 56 -6.37 3.47 -15.77
N ALA A 57 -7.36 2.60 -16.02
CA ALA A 57 -7.69 1.53 -15.09
C ALA A 57 -6.58 0.48 -14.94
N GLN A 58 -5.80 0.26 -16.01
CA GLN A 58 -4.67 -0.68 -16.02
C GLN A 58 -3.43 -0.13 -15.28
N SER A 59 -3.20 1.19 -15.28
CA SER A 59 -2.07 1.81 -14.58
C SER A 59 -2.13 1.62 -13.05
N ARG A 60 -3.35 1.55 -12.50
CA ARG A 60 -3.65 1.48 -11.06
C ARG A 60 -3.00 2.60 -10.23
N ASN A 61 -2.73 3.75 -10.82
CA ASN A 61 -2.27 4.91 -10.04
C ASN A 61 -3.43 5.50 -9.23
N ASN A 62 -3.08 6.14 -8.11
CA ASN A 62 -4.05 6.83 -7.28
C ASN A 62 -4.83 7.89 -8.07
N GLY A 63 -6.15 7.77 -8.09
CA GLY A 63 -7.06 8.70 -8.77
C GLY A 63 -7.35 8.39 -10.24
N ASP A 64 -6.59 7.49 -10.89
CA ASP A 64 -6.78 7.17 -12.31
C ASP A 64 -8.14 6.51 -12.58
N LEU A 65 -8.62 5.64 -11.68
CA LEU A 65 -9.97 5.06 -11.80
C LEU A 65 -11.09 6.10 -11.70
N ALA A 66 -10.94 7.09 -10.80
CA ALA A 66 -11.91 8.16 -10.67
C ALA A 66 -11.95 9.01 -11.94
N ARG A 67 -10.78 9.33 -12.49
CA ARG A 67 -10.64 10.03 -13.77
C ARG A 67 -11.22 9.23 -14.93
N ALA A 68 -10.95 7.93 -15.01
CA ALA A 68 -11.47 7.04 -16.04
C ALA A 68 -13.00 7.02 -16.04
N ALA A 69 -13.63 6.93 -14.86
CA ALA A 69 -15.09 6.98 -14.74
C ALA A 69 -15.66 8.33 -15.23
N VAL A 70 -15.05 9.45 -14.84
CA VAL A 70 -15.47 10.80 -15.27
C VAL A 70 -15.34 10.99 -16.79
N LEU A 71 -14.33 10.39 -17.42
CA LEU A 71 -14.16 10.46 -18.88
C LEU A 71 -15.29 9.78 -19.65
N LEU A 72 -15.94 8.77 -19.07
CA LEU A 72 -17.02 8.02 -19.72
C LEU A 72 -18.40 8.68 -19.58
N ASP A 73 -18.58 9.57 -18.60
CA ASP A 73 -19.86 10.23 -18.29
C ASP A 73 -20.52 10.91 -19.51
N PRO A 74 -19.80 11.68 -20.35
CA PRO A 74 -20.39 12.32 -21.52
C PRO A 74 -20.96 11.30 -22.51
N ILE A 75 -20.30 10.15 -22.71
CA ILE A 75 -20.76 9.10 -23.62
C ILE A 75 -22.03 8.45 -23.05
N VAL A 76 -22.01 8.13 -21.75
CA VAL A 76 -23.15 7.50 -21.05
C VAL A 76 -24.38 8.39 -21.05
N LYS A 77 -24.23 9.71 -20.87
CA LYS A 77 -25.33 10.67 -20.75
C LYS A 77 -25.80 11.27 -22.08
N SER A 78 -25.05 11.03 -23.16
CA SER A 78 -25.37 11.61 -24.47
C SER A 78 -26.67 11.08 -25.06
N THR A 79 -27.34 11.92 -25.84
CA THR A 79 -28.49 11.56 -26.67
C THR A 79 -28.12 11.46 -28.15
N ASN A 80 -26.83 11.62 -28.50
CA ASN A 80 -26.35 11.54 -29.87
C ASN A 80 -26.42 10.07 -30.38
N PRO A 81 -27.13 9.78 -31.49
CA PRO A 81 -27.21 8.44 -32.07
C PRO A 81 -25.84 7.84 -32.44
N ASP A 82 -24.85 8.65 -32.76
CA ASP A 82 -23.49 8.19 -33.10
C ASP A 82 -22.78 7.51 -31.91
N LEU A 83 -23.21 7.82 -30.68
CA LEU A 83 -22.68 7.24 -29.46
C LEU A 83 -23.43 6.00 -29.00
N ALA A 84 -24.62 5.73 -29.55
CA ALA A 84 -25.47 4.62 -29.16
C ALA A 84 -24.73 3.26 -29.17
N PRO A 85 -23.86 2.94 -30.15
CA PRO A 85 -23.10 1.68 -30.13
C PRO A 85 -22.12 1.54 -28.96
N TRP A 86 -21.63 2.66 -28.41
CA TRP A 86 -20.60 2.70 -27.36
C TRP A 86 -21.19 2.76 -25.95
N GLN A 87 -22.43 3.24 -25.83
CA GLN A 87 -23.09 3.47 -24.53
C GLN A 87 -23.23 2.24 -23.64
N PRO A 88 -23.58 1.03 -24.13
CA PRO A 88 -23.61 -0.16 -23.28
C PRO A 88 -22.25 -0.46 -22.64
N LEU A 89 -21.17 -0.35 -23.42
CA LEU A 89 -19.80 -0.59 -22.95
C LEU A 89 -19.34 0.49 -21.97
N ALA A 90 -19.62 1.77 -22.26
CA ALA A 90 -19.29 2.86 -21.36
C ALA A 90 -19.99 2.70 -20.00
N ARG A 91 -21.29 2.34 -19.98
CA ARG A 91 -22.03 2.06 -18.73
C ARG A 91 -21.44 0.89 -17.95
N LEU A 92 -21.09 -0.20 -18.66
CA LEU A 92 -20.44 -1.36 -18.05
C LEU A 92 -19.12 -0.97 -17.39
N LEU A 93 -18.24 -0.26 -18.11
CA LEU A 93 -16.94 0.17 -17.59
C LEU A 93 -17.08 1.14 -16.41
N SER A 94 -17.97 2.14 -16.50
CA SER A 94 -18.24 3.06 -15.39
C SER A 94 -18.65 2.32 -14.11
N ALA A 95 -19.55 1.34 -14.21
CA ALA A 95 -19.94 0.51 -13.07
C ALA A 95 -18.74 -0.26 -12.50
N ARG A 96 -17.93 -0.88 -13.37
CA ARG A 96 -16.73 -1.62 -12.97
C ARG A 96 -15.67 -0.76 -12.29
N PHE A 97 -15.40 0.44 -12.78
CA PHE A 97 -14.41 1.33 -12.16
C PHE A 97 -14.85 1.80 -10.78
N VAL A 98 -16.15 2.03 -10.58
CA VAL A 98 -16.69 2.38 -9.24
C VAL A 98 -16.55 1.20 -8.27
N GLU A 99 -16.84 -0.02 -8.71
CA GLU A 99 -16.65 -1.24 -7.91
C GLU A 99 -15.17 -1.46 -7.58
N GLN A 100 -14.28 -1.36 -8.58
CA GLN A 100 -12.84 -1.54 -8.40
C GLN A 100 -12.28 -0.54 -7.39
N ARG A 101 -12.67 0.75 -7.48
CA ARG A 101 -12.23 1.76 -6.50
C ARG A 101 -12.70 1.44 -5.08
N LYS A 102 -13.93 0.93 -4.91
CA LYS A 102 -14.41 0.51 -3.57
C LYS A 102 -13.57 -0.64 -3.01
N LEU A 103 -13.19 -1.60 -3.86
CA LEU A 103 -12.34 -2.72 -3.47
C LEU A 103 -10.91 -2.27 -3.13
N GLU A 104 -10.32 -1.35 -3.91
CA GLU A 104 -9.00 -0.77 -3.62
C GLU A 104 -8.99 -0.04 -2.28
N ASN A 105 -10.03 0.75 -1.98
CA ASN A 105 -10.17 1.43 -0.70
C ASN A 105 -10.31 0.47 0.49
N GLU A 106 -11.08 -0.62 0.34
CA GLU A 106 -11.21 -1.62 1.41
C GLU A 106 -9.89 -2.40 1.62
N LEU A 107 -9.17 -2.71 0.54
CA LEU A 107 -7.86 -3.35 0.61
C LEU A 107 -6.83 -2.45 1.32
N GLU A 108 -6.83 -1.16 1.04
CA GLU A 108 -5.99 -0.19 1.74
C GLU A 108 -6.33 -0.15 3.24
N ARG A 109 -7.63 -0.10 3.58
CA ARG A 109 -8.10 -0.11 4.97
C ARG A 109 -7.66 -1.37 5.71
N GLN A 110 -7.80 -2.54 5.09
CA GLN A 110 -7.34 -3.82 5.65
C GLN A 110 -5.82 -3.84 5.83
N GLY A 111 -5.06 -3.28 4.88
CA GLY A 111 -3.62 -3.15 4.98
C GLY A 111 -3.17 -2.30 6.18
N VAL A 112 -3.88 -1.21 6.47
CA VAL A 112 -3.63 -0.38 7.66
C VAL A 112 -3.93 -1.16 8.95
N GLN A 113 -5.09 -1.81 9.03
CA GLN A 113 -5.47 -2.61 10.21
C GLN A 113 -4.48 -3.74 10.49
N LEU A 114 -3.97 -4.41 9.44
CA LEU A 114 -3.00 -5.49 9.57
C LEU A 114 -1.66 -4.99 10.16
N ARG A 115 -1.16 -3.84 9.70
CA ARG A 115 0.07 -3.25 10.26
C ARG A 115 -0.11 -2.84 11.72
N GLU A 116 -1.26 -2.26 12.07
CA GLU A 116 -1.58 -1.89 13.44
C GLU A 116 -1.68 -3.13 14.35
N ALA A 117 -2.36 -4.18 13.90
CA ALA A 117 -2.45 -5.45 14.62
C ALA A 117 -1.06 -6.09 14.84
N GLN A 118 -0.20 -6.06 13.83
CA GLN A 118 1.20 -6.53 13.96
C GLN A 118 1.98 -5.73 15.01
N ARG A 119 1.85 -4.41 15.02
CA ARG A 119 2.49 -3.53 16.02
C ARG A 119 1.98 -3.82 17.44
N ASN A 120 0.69 -4.07 17.59
CA ASN A 120 0.09 -4.42 18.87
C ASN A 120 0.61 -5.79 19.35
N LEU A 121 0.72 -6.76 18.45
CA LEU A 121 1.29 -8.08 18.75
C LEU A 121 2.74 -7.97 19.23
N THR A 122 3.59 -7.23 18.53
CA THR A 122 5.00 -7.03 18.96
C THR A 122 5.06 -6.39 20.34
N GLN A 123 4.25 -5.34 20.58
CA GLN A 123 4.20 -4.67 21.88
C GLN A 123 3.73 -5.62 23.00
N THR A 124 2.74 -6.47 22.74
CA THR A 124 2.30 -7.47 23.73
C THR A 124 3.35 -8.53 23.99
N ASN A 125 4.09 -8.96 22.97
CA ASN A 125 5.18 -9.93 23.12
C ASN A 125 6.33 -9.36 23.95
N ASP A 126 6.73 -8.11 23.70
CA ASP A 126 7.76 -7.42 24.48
C ASP A 126 7.39 -7.32 25.97
N LYS A 127 6.10 -7.05 26.25
CA LYS A 127 5.57 -7.04 27.63
C LYS A 127 5.63 -8.43 28.28
N LEU A 128 5.26 -9.49 27.55
CA LEU A 128 5.35 -10.86 28.05
C LEU A 128 6.80 -11.26 28.35
N GLU A 129 7.73 -10.89 27.48
CA GLU A 129 9.16 -11.13 27.70
C GLU A 129 9.68 -10.36 28.92
N ALA A 130 9.30 -9.10 29.08
CA ALA A 130 9.63 -8.30 30.25
C ALA A 130 9.10 -8.94 31.55
N LEU A 131 7.85 -9.41 31.55
CA LEU A 131 7.26 -10.12 32.69
C LEU A 131 7.99 -11.43 33.01
N LYS A 132 8.34 -12.22 31.99
CA LYS A 132 9.12 -13.45 32.15
C LYS A 132 10.51 -13.18 32.73
N ASN A 133 11.15 -12.08 32.32
CA ASN A 133 12.45 -11.68 32.87
C ASN A 133 12.34 -11.25 34.33
N ILE A 134 11.26 -10.56 34.71
CA ILE A 134 10.95 -10.24 36.12
C ILE A 134 10.78 -11.55 36.91
N GLU A 135 9.95 -12.49 36.42
CA GLU A 135 9.72 -13.78 37.09
C GLU A 135 11.03 -14.56 37.30
N ARG A 136 11.88 -14.62 36.26
CA ARG A 136 13.19 -15.27 36.35
C ARG A 136 14.09 -14.60 37.38
N SER A 137 14.12 -13.27 37.43
CA SER A 137 14.94 -12.54 38.40
C SER A 137 14.45 -12.68 39.85
N LEU A 138 13.15 -12.86 40.06
CA LEU A 138 12.55 -13.11 41.37
C LEU A 138 12.83 -14.54 41.86
N THR A 139 12.74 -15.54 40.98
CA THR A 139 13.06 -16.95 41.31
C THR A 139 14.56 -17.19 41.46
N ALA A 140 15.41 -16.51 40.69
CA ALA A 140 16.86 -16.73 40.70
C ALA A 140 17.59 -16.07 41.90
N ARG A 141 16.88 -15.53 42.91
CA ARG A 141 17.52 -15.01 44.13
C ARG A 141 18.25 -16.17 44.84
N PRO A 142 19.60 -16.16 44.92
CA PRO A 142 20.36 -17.27 45.46
C PRO A 142 20.08 -17.45 46.97
N PRO A 143 20.24 -18.67 47.53
CA PRO A 143 20.20 -18.86 48.97
C PRO A 143 21.25 -17.95 49.61
N SER A 144 20.85 -17.27 50.68
CA SER A 144 21.72 -16.39 51.46
C SER A 144 23.06 -17.08 51.71
N ALA A 145 24.13 -16.56 51.11
CA ALA A 145 25.47 -17.02 51.44
C ALA A 145 25.73 -16.73 52.93
N PRO A 146 26.34 -17.66 53.70
CA PRO A 146 26.64 -17.42 55.10
C PRO A 146 27.68 -16.30 55.19
N VAL A 147 27.34 -15.26 55.97
CA VAL A 147 28.24 -14.15 56.29
C VAL A 147 29.42 -14.70 57.09
N LYS A 148 30.62 -14.65 56.52
CA LYS A 148 31.86 -14.97 57.25
C LYS A 148 32.29 -13.72 58.04
N PRO A 149 32.45 -13.79 59.37
CA PRO A 149 32.78 -12.61 60.18
C PRO A 149 34.20 -12.09 59.90
N PRO A 150 34.44 -10.77 60.08
CA PRO A 150 35.70 -10.14 59.74
C PRO A 150 36.81 -10.54 60.72
N ALA A 151 37.98 -10.88 60.17
CA ALA A 151 39.20 -11.07 60.95
C ALA A 151 39.70 -9.71 61.45
N VAL A 152 39.75 -9.55 62.78
CA VAL A 152 40.39 -8.44 63.47
C VAL A 152 41.91 -8.48 63.27
N PRO A 153 42.57 -7.43 62.75
CA PRO A 153 44.02 -7.32 62.84
C PRO A 153 44.41 -6.87 64.25
N ALA A 154 45.23 -7.69 64.90
CA ALA A 154 45.81 -7.41 66.21
C ALA A 154 46.80 -6.23 66.16
N SER A 155 46.74 -5.41 67.20
CA SER A 155 47.53 -4.20 67.43
C SER A 155 48.93 -4.50 68.02
N ALA A 156 49.96 -3.92 67.37
CA ALA A 156 51.24 -3.34 67.85
C ALA A 156 52.19 -4.12 68.81
N PRO A 157 53.53 -3.88 68.78
CA PRO A 157 54.11 -2.73 69.50
C PRO A 157 55.30 -2.02 68.79
N PRO A 158 55.81 -0.88 69.33
CA PRO A 158 56.69 0.05 68.63
C PRO A 158 58.18 0.03 69.04
N ALA A 159 58.95 0.81 68.26
CA ALA A 159 60.19 1.53 68.58
C ALA A 159 61.53 0.77 68.62
N THR A 160 62.47 1.20 67.76
CA THR A 160 63.82 1.62 68.16
C THR A 160 64.35 2.67 67.18
N ALA A 161 64.77 3.83 67.70
CA ALA A 161 65.61 4.79 67.00
C ALA A 161 66.74 5.17 67.96
N PRO A 162 68.03 5.07 67.58
CA PRO A 162 69.12 5.62 68.36
C PRO A 162 69.58 6.98 67.81
N LYS A 163 70.23 7.72 68.70
CA LYS A 163 70.53 9.15 68.67
C LYS A 163 72.02 9.40 68.38
N ALA A 164 72.29 10.28 67.40
CA ALA A 164 73.44 11.22 67.26
C ALA A 164 74.88 10.60 67.28
N PRO A 165 76.00 11.35 67.06
CA PRO A 165 76.25 12.80 67.13
C PRO A 165 76.06 13.60 65.83
#